data_AF-A0AAU1FYK7-F1
#
_entry.id   AF-A0AAU1FYK7-F1
#
_cell.length_a   1.000
_cell.length_b   1.000
_cell.length_c   1.000
_cell.angle_alpha   90.00
_cell.angle_beta   90.00
_cell.angle_gamma   90.00
#
_symmetry.space_group_name_H-M   'P 1'
#
loop_
_entity.id
_entity.type
_entity.pdbx_description
1 polymer ?
#
loop_
_entity_poly.entity_id
_entity_poly.type
_entity_poly.pdbx_seq_one_letter_code
_entity_poly.pdbx_strand_id
1 'polypeptide(L)'
;MALLRQWGITLGKWAGRPVARVQEDSGDPDVRRVREAAAAADWAAVREVLEARPESEDRTELLWAVGDTAGVERWIAGVLEADPEAALPRLVSGIRHISWGWEARTGARAKDVSREQFEVFHARLRTAEEYLYEVAEREPLWTSPWYGLQITGRGLQVGQTTARRRFEATVRRDPVHLGAHQQQLQQVCDKWGGSQEEMHAFARASAFGAPAGTKLGQLVAIAHLEHWLSLDSGPDSTYMRRPEVTASLQEAADHSFRHPDFVRGGGWNQVLNTFAMAFSLAGDRDAARECFRITDGRVTEFPWYYLNGSDPAAAYREQRSSTGR
;
A
#
# COMPACT_ATOMS: atom_id res chain seq x y z
N MET A 1 18.28 34.35 54.14
CA MET A 1 19.65 34.11 53.63
C MET A 1 19.83 32.58 53.54
N ALA A 2 19.42 31.93 52.45
CA ALA A 2 20.18 31.71 51.22
C ALA A 2 21.30 30.65 51.34
N LEU A 3 21.27 29.67 50.40
CA LEU A 3 22.32 28.77 49.85
C LEU A 3 22.02 27.25 50.02
N LEU A 4 21.33 26.59 49.06
CA LEU A 4 21.79 25.87 47.82
C LEU A 4 22.31 24.43 48.09
N ARG A 5 21.55 23.37 47.72
CA ARG A 5 21.61 22.52 46.48
C ARG A 5 22.83 21.58 46.43
N GLN A 6 22.72 20.24 46.37
CA GLN A 6 22.45 19.30 45.25
C GLN A 6 22.60 17.89 45.91
N TRP A 7 21.88 16.81 45.63
CA TRP A 7 21.72 16.05 44.39
C TRP A 7 20.37 15.31 44.46
N GLY A 8 19.38 15.77 43.69
CA GLY A 8 18.16 15.03 43.43
C GLY A 8 18.27 14.38 42.07
N ILE A 9 18.68 13.12 42.02
CA ILE A 9 18.50 12.28 40.83
C ILE A 9 17.02 11.89 40.83
N THR A 10 16.20 12.72 40.19
CA THR A 10 14.84 12.33 39.80
C THR A 10 14.96 11.27 38.70
N LEU A 11 14.47 10.07 39.01
CA LEU A 11 14.19 9.03 38.02
C LEU A 11 13.44 9.65 36.84
N GLY A 12 14.14 9.76 35.71
CA GLY A 12 13.55 10.19 34.45
C GLY A 12 12.34 9.31 34.15
N LYS A 13 11.23 9.96 33.82
CA LYS A 13 10.03 9.31 33.27
C LYS A 13 10.50 8.36 32.17
N TRP A 14 10.38 7.06 32.41
CA TRP A 14 10.41 6.07 31.35
C TRP A 14 9.29 6.45 30.40
N ALA A 15 9.62 7.04 29.25
CA ALA A 15 8.67 7.20 28.17
C ALA A 15 8.13 5.79 27.88
N GLY A 16 6.86 5.56 28.21
CA GLY A 16 6.20 4.29 27.94
C GLY A 16 6.42 3.94 26.47
N ARG A 17 6.73 2.68 26.18
CA ARG A 17 6.86 2.21 24.79
C ARG A 17 5.60 2.65 24.02
N PRO A 18 5.74 3.23 22.81
CA PRO A 18 4.58 3.54 22.01
C PRO A 18 3.76 2.26 21.81
N VAL A 19 2.48 2.35 22.16
CA VAL A 19 1.52 1.28 21.98
C VAL A 19 1.37 1.09 20.48
N ALA A 20 1.61 -0.13 20.01
CA ALA A 20 1.43 -0.47 18.60
C ALA A 20 -0.02 -0.16 18.19
N ARG A 21 -0.18 0.69 17.18
CA ARG A 21 -1.48 1.11 16.67
C ARG A 21 -1.47 0.98 15.16
N VAL A 22 -2.49 0.31 14.61
CA VAL A 22 -2.73 0.31 13.17
C VAL A 22 -3.05 1.74 12.77
N GLN A 23 -2.24 2.30 11.88
CA GLN A 23 -2.53 3.56 11.22
C GLN A 23 -3.37 3.25 9.99
N GLU A 24 -4.55 3.86 9.93
CA GLU A 24 -5.44 3.77 8.76
C GLU A 24 -4.96 4.67 7.61
N ASP A 25 -4.11 5.67 7.90
CA ASP A 25 -3.53 6.62 6.96
C ASP A 25 -2.01 6.74 7.15
N SER A 26 -1.32 7.37 6.19
CA SER A 26 0.12 7.66 6.24
C SER A 26 0.51 8.68 7.32
N GLY A 27 -0.46 9.21 8.07
CA GLY A 27 -0.30 10.35 8.98
C GLY A 27 -0.40 11.71 8.29
N ASP A 28 -0.70 11.74 6.99
CA ASP A 28 -0.96 12.95 6.22
C ASP A 28 -2.30 13.61 6.64
N PRO A 29 -2.29 14.86 7.12
CA PRO A 29 -3.53 15.54 7.55
C PRO A 29 -4.55 15.73 6.43
N ASP A 30 -4.12 15.82 5.17
CA ASP A 30 -5.02 16.01 4.02
C ASP A 30 -5.90 14.77 3.78
N VAL A 31 -5.40 13.58 4.13
CA VAL A 31 -6.14 12.30 4.02
C VAL A 31 -7.36 12.31 4.94
N ARG A 32 -7.21 12.83 6.17
CA ARG A 32 -8.34 13.01 7.08
C ARG A 32 -9.29 14.09 6.58
N ARG A 33 -8.75 15.24 6.17
CA ARG A 33 -9.53 16.39 5.69
C ARG A 33 -10.42 16.00 4.50
N VAL A 34 -9.86 15.30 3.51
CA VAL A 34 -10.62 14.90 2.31
C VAL A 34 -11.67 13.83 2.63
N ARG A 35 -11.39 12.93 3.59
CA ARG A 35 -12.35 11.92 4.06
C ARG A 35 -13.54 12.56 4.78
N GLU A 36 -13.28 13.52 5.66
CA GLU A 36 -14.32 14.27 6.36
C GLU A 36 -15.20 15.07 5.38
N ALA A 37 -14.59 15.73 4.38
CA ALA A 37 -15.31 16.42 3.32
C ALA A 37 -16.17 15.47 2.46
N ALA A 38 -15.63 14.30 2.09
CA ALA A 38 -16.36 13.29 1.34
C ALA A 38 -17.56 12.74 2.12
N ALA A 39 -17.42 12.54 3.43
CA ALA A 39 -18.49 12.07 4.31
C ALA A 39 -19.59 13.13 4.48
N ALA A 40 -19.22 14.41 4.43
CA ALA A 40 -20.14 15.55 4.45
C ALA A 40 -20.78 15.86 3.08
N ALA A 41 -20.44 15.12 2.02
CA ALA A 41 -20.83 15.40 0.64
C ALA A 41 -20.41 16.80 0.14
N ASP A 42 -19.31 17.35 0.68
CA ASP A 42 -18.77 18.65 0.29
C ASP A 42 -17.77 18.49 -0.88
N TRP A 43 -18.31 18.46 -2.10
CA TRP A 43 -17.49 18.35 -3.31
C TRP A 43 -16.49 19.50 -3.47
N ALA A 44 -16.83 20.72 -3.02
CA ALA A 44 -15.94 21.87 -3.17
C ALA A 44 -14.67 21.67 -2.33
N ALA A 45 -14.81 21.23 -1.08
CA ALA A 45 -13.67 20.91 -0.21
C ALA A 45 -12.89 19.67 -0.69
N VAL A 46 -13.57 18.63 -1.18
CA VAL A 46 -12.90 17.45 -1.77
C VAL A 46 -12.03 17.87 -2.95
N ARG A 47 -12.61 18.64 -3.88
CA ARG A 47 -11.90 19.13 -5.06
C ARG A 47 -10.69 19.99 -4.68
N GLU A 48 -10.86 20.93 -3.75
CA GLU A 48 -9.77 21.79 -3.27
C GLU A 48 -8.56 20.97 -2.80
N VAL A 49 -8.80 19.94 -1.97
CA VAL A 49 -7.71 19.09 -1.45
C VAL A 49 -7.08 18.24 -2.55
N LEU A 50 -7.87 17.69 -3.47
CA LEU A 50 -7.36 16.87 -4.58
C LEU A 50 -6.62 17.69 -5.66
N GLU A 51 -6.97 18.94 -5.86
CA GLU A 51 -6.31 19.85 -6.82
C GLU A 51 -5.05 20.49 -6.23
N ALA A 52 -4.99 20.67 -4.90
CA ALA A 52 -3.80 21.15 -4.22
C ALA A 52 -2.61 20.19 -4.35
N ARG A 53 -2.86 18.90 -4.62
CA ARG A 53 -1.82 17.89 -4.87
C ARG A 53 -1.83 17.43 -6.33
N PRO A 54 -0.87 17.88 -7.15
CA PRO A 54 -0.80 17.48 -8.55
C PRO A 54 -0.46 16.00 -8.70
N GLU A 55 -0.76 15.42 -9.86
CA GLU A 55 -0.53 13.99 -10.14
C GLU A 55 0.94 13.57 -10.07
N SER A 56 1.86 14.51 -10.28
CA SER A 56 3.31 14.30 -10.13
C SER A 56 3.74 14.09 -8.67
N GLU A 57 2.90 14.47 -7.70
CA GLU A 57 3.17 14.31 -6.26
C GLU A 57 2.44 13.11 -5.65
N ASP A 58 1.86 12.24 -6.49
CA ASP A 58 1.08 11.06 -6.09
C ASP A 58 -0.06 11.40 -5.10
N ARG A 59 -1.25 11.73 -5.64
CA ARG A 59 -2.47 11.92 -4.84
C ARG A 59 -3.26 10.62 -4.61
N THR A 60 -2.67 9.45 -4.85
CA THR A 60 -3.35 8.15 -4.75
C THR A 60 -4.04 7.97 -3.40
N GLU A 61 -3.34 8.25 -2.30
CA GLU A 61 -3.92 8.09 -0.95
C GLU A 61 -5.15 8.99 -0.72
N LEU A 62 -5.13 10.22 -1.22
CA LEU A 62 -6.27 11.14 -1.13
C LEU A 62 -7.47 10.62 -1.94
N LEU A 63 -7.22 10.10 -3.14
CA LEU A 63 -8.26 9.50 -3.99
C LEU A 63 -8.91 8.29 -3.32
N TRP A 64 -8.12 7.41 -2.69
CA TRP A 64 -8.65 6.26 -1.95
C TRP A 64 -9.40 6.68 -0.70
N ALA A 65 -8.93 7.70 0.03
CA ALA A 65 -9.67 8.23 1.18
C ALA A 65 -11.07 8.73 0.80
N VAL A 66 -11.22 9.34 -0.37
CA VAL A 66 -12.55 9.68 -0.92
C VAL A 66 -13.29 8.41 -1.35
N GLY A 67 -12.66 7.55 -2.15
CA GLY A 67 -13.29 6.34 -2.69
C GLY A 67 -13.77 5.33 -1.63
N ASP A 68 -13.09 5.23 -0.51
CA ASP A 68 -13.45 4.36 0.62
C ASP A 68 -14.53 4.98 1.52
N THR A 69 -14.91 6.23 1.26
CA THR A 69 -15.99 6.87 2.01
C THR A 69 -17.35 6.44 1.48
N ALA A 70 -18.11 5.71 2.30
CA ALA A 70 -19.47 5.31 1.97
C ALA A 70 -20.39 6.52 1.75
N GLY A 71 -21.20 6.49 0.70
CA GLY A 71 -22.10 7.59 0.33
C GLY A 71 -21.60 8.46 -0.81
N VAL A 72 -20.30 8.39 -1.15
CA VAL A 72 -19.74 9.06 -2.34
C VAL A 72 -20.47 8.64 -3.60
N GLU A 73 -20.86 7.36 -3.72
CA GLU A 73 -21.58 6.85 -4.88
C GLU A 73 -22.93 7.54 -5.13
N ARG A 74 -23.51 8.19 -4.12
CA ARG A 74 -24.80 8.88 -4.23
C ARG A 74 -24.66 10.33 -4.66
N TRP A 75 -23.72 11.07 -4.08
CA TRP A 75 -23.60 12.51 -4.35
C TRP A 75 -22.70 12.82 -5.55
N ILE A 76 -21.72 11.97 -5.87
CA ILE A 76 -20.80 12.21 -7.00
C ILE A 76 -21.53 12.19 -8.35
N ALA A 77 -22.65 11.47 -8.45
CA ALA A 77 -23.49 11.46 -9.65
C ALA A 77 -24.01 12.86 -10.00
N GLY A 78 -24.50 13.63 -9.02
CA GLY A 78 -24.96 15.01 -9.25
C GLY A 78 -23.82 15.96 -9.63
N VAL A 79 -22.59 15.69 -9.16
CA VAL A 79 -21.40 16.45 -9.59
C VAL A 79 -21.06 16.16 -11.06
N LEU A 80 -21.13 14.90 -11.47
CA LEU A 80 -20.92 14.50 -12.87
C LEU A 80 -22.01 15.05 -13.80
N GLU A 81 -23.26 15.11 -13.35
CA GLU A 81 -24.35 15.71 -14.12
C GLU A 81 -24.17 17.23 -14.30
N ALA A 82 -23.64 17.92 -13.29
CA ALA A 82 -23.41 19.35 -13.34
C ALA A 82 -22.20 19.73 -14.23
N ASP A 83 -21.19 18.87 -14.32
CA ASP A 83 -20.04 19.04 -15.21
C ASP A 83 -19.61 17.71 -15.86
N PRO A 84 -20.28 17.29 -16.95
CA PRO A 84 -20.03 16.01 -17.60
C PRO A 84 -18.62 15.89 -18.18
N GLU A 85 -17.93 17.01 -18.44
CA GLU A 85 -16.63 17.00 -19.10
C GLU A 85 -15.46 16.93 -18.10
N ALA A 86 -15.72 17.20 -16.81
CA ALA A 86 -14.69 17.18 -15.78
C ALA A 86 -14.10 15.79 -15.51
N ALA A 87 -12.77 15.67 -15.61
CA ALA A 87 -12.06 14.42 -15.41
C ALA A 87 -11.93 14.04 -13.92
N LEU A 88 -11.74 15.00 -13.02
CA LEU A 88 -11.54 14.74 -11.59
C LEU A 88 -12.73 14.06 -10.89
N PRO A 89 -13.99 14.55 -10.97
CA PRO A 89 -15.13 13.85 -10.35
C PRO A 89 -15.36 12.47 -10.97
N ARG A 90 -15.00 12.29 -12.23
CA ARG A 90 -15.07 11.01 -12.93
C ARG A 90 -14.03 10.02 -12.43
N LEU A 91 -12.80 10.49 -12.18
CA LEU A 91 -11.77 9.70 -11.52
C LEU A 91 -12.22 9.25 -10.13
N VAL A 92 -12.77 10.17 -9.33
CA VAL A 92 -13.34 9.87 -8.01
C VAL A 92 -14.45 8.82 -8.12
N SER A 93 -15.35 8.95 -9.09
CA SER A 93 -16.40 7.95 -9.34
C SER A 93 -15.82 6.58 -9.69
N GLY A 94 -14.80 6.52 -10.54
CA GLY A 94 -14.09 5.28 -10.87
C GLY A 94 -13.47 4.61 -9.63
N ILE A 95 -12.74 5.37 -8.80
CA ILE A 95 -12.13 4.86 -7.57
C ILE A 95 -13.21 4.41 -6.56
N ARG A 96 -14.30 5.17 -6.40
CA ARG A 96 -15.43 4.76 -5.54
C ARG A 96 -16.05 3.45 -6.02
N HIS A 97 -16.24 3.27 -7.33
CA HIS A 97 -16.78 2.01 -7.87
C HIS A 97 -15.86 0.81 -7.61
N ILE A 98 -14.52 1.02 -7.60
CA ILE A 98 -13.59 -0.02 -7.18
C ILE A 98 -13.84 -0.39 -5.72
N SER A 99 -13.74 0.59 -4.81
CA SER A 99 -13.90 0.37 -3.37
C SER A 99 -15.26 -0.26 -3.03
N TRP A 100 -16.33 0.29 -3.61
CA TRP A 100 -17.69 -0.21 -3.47
C TRP A 100 -17.86 -1.64 -4.02
N GLY A 101 -17.12 -2.00 -5.06
CA GLY A 101 -17.03 -3.39 -5.52
C GLY A 101 -16.50 -4.31 -4.42
N TRP A 102 -15.35 -3.97 -3.83
CA TRP A 102 -14.72 -4.76 -2.78
C TRP A 102 -15.58 -4.87 -1.52
N GLU A 103 -16.33 -3.82 -1.16
CA GLU A 103 -17.33 -3.86 -0.09
C GLU A 103 -18.39 -4.95 -0.34
N ALA A 104 -18.92 -5.06 -1.57
CA ALA A 104 -19.94 -6.08 -1.90
C ALA A 104 -19.38 -7.51 -1.92
N ARG A 105 -18.16 -7.69 -2.43
CA ARG A 105 -17.49 -9.00 -2.42
C ARG A 105 -17.14 -9.45 -1.01
N THR A 106 -16.98 -8.50 -0.08
CA THR A 106 -16.39 -8.66 1.24
C THR A 106 -14.91 -9.10 1.19
N GLY A 107 -14.23 -9.01 2.33
CA GLY A 107 -12.85 -9.52 2.48
C GLY A 107 -12.75 -11.05 2.56
N ALA A 108 -13.87 -11.78 2.43
CA ALA A 108 -13.88 -13.24 2.51
C ALA A 108 -13.09 -13.91 1.37
N ARG A 109 -12.65 -15.15 1.60
CA ARG A 109 -11.99 -15.95 0.55
C ARG A 109 -12.99 -16.23 -0.56
N ALA A 110 -12.51 -16.35 -1.81
CA ALA A 110 -13.37 -16.51 -2.98
C ALA A 110 -14.39 -17.68 -2.87
N LYS A 111 -14.02 -18.77 -2.19
CA LYS A 111 -14.90 -19.93 -1.96
C LYS A 111 -16.08 -19.64 -1.01
N ASP A 112 -15.99 -18.56 -0.24
CA ASP A 112 -16.95 -18.16 0.80
C ASP A 112 -17.78 -16.93 0.35
N VAL A 113 -17.64 -16.51 -0.92
CA VAL A 113 -18.37 -15.39 -1.53
C VAL A 113 -19.45 -15.94 -2.46
N SER A 114 -20.69 -15.45 -2.32
CA SER A 114 -21.81 -15.91 -3.15
C SER A 114 -21.65 -15.49 -4.60
N ARG A 115 -22.34 -16.20 -5.51
CA ARG A 115 -22.35 -15.84 -6.93
C ARG A 115 -22.89 -14.43 -7.15
N GLU A 116 -23.96 -14.06 -6.46
CA GLU A 116 -24.58 -12.74 -6.54
C GLU A 116 -23.61 -11.64 -6.09
N GLN A 117 -22.83 -11.89 -5.04
CA GLN A 117 -21.78 -10.96 -4.59
C GLN A 117 -20.70 -10.76 -5.65
N PHE A 118 -20.29 -11.83 -6.35
CA PHE A 118 -19.36 -11.73 -7.48
C PHE A 118 -19.95 -10.97 -8.67
N GLU A 119 -21.23 -11.18 -8.99
CA GLU A 119 -21.90 -10.47 -10.07
C GLU A 119 -21.95 -8.96 -9.80
N VAL A 120 -22.30 -8.55 -8.57
CA VAL A 120 -22.27 -7.14 -8.14
C VAL A 120 -20.85 -6.58 -8.16
N PHE A 121 -19.87 -7.33 -7.66
CA PHE A 121 -18.46 -6.95 -7.68
C PHE A 121 -17.97 -6.67 -9.11
N HIS A 122 -18.16 -7.62 -10.02
CA HIS A 122 -17.73 -7.47 -11.41
C HIS A 122 -18.50 -6.39 -12.17
N ALA A 123 -19.79 -6.18 -11.86
CA ALA A 123 -20.55 -5.08 -12.46
C ALA A 123 -19.95 -3.72 -12.05
N ARG A 124 -19.69 -3.51 -10.76
CA ARG A 124 -19.08 -2.27 -10.26
C ARG A 124 -17.68 -2.05 -10.80
N LEU A 125 -16.84 -3.09 -10.90
CA LEU A 125 -15.52 -2.95 -11.50
C LEU A 125 -15.57 -2.60 -12.99
N ARG A 126 -16.54 -3.11 -13.75
CA ARG A 126 -16.72 -2.74 -15.16
C ARG A 126 -17.13 -1.27 -15.32
N THR A 127 -18.08 -0.80 -14.49
CA THR A 127 -18.41 0.63 -14.43
C THR A 127 -17.21 1.49 -14.01
N ALA A 128 -16.36 1.00 -13.10
CA ALA A 128 -15.11 1.68 -12.78
C ALA A 128 -14.20 1.79 -14.01
N GLU A 129 -14.03 0.71 -14.79
CA GLU A 129 -13.20 0.75 -16.01
C GLU A 129 -13.70 1.77 -17.04
N GLU A 130 -15.03 1.89 -17.23
CA GLU A 130 -15.62 2.90 -18.12
C GLU A 130 -15.17 4.30 -17.73
N TYR A 131 -15.37 4.69 -16.46
CA TYR A 131 -14.92 6.00 -15.97
C TYR A 131 -13.41 6.19 -16.07
N LEU A 132 -12.62 5.17 -15.73
CA LEU A 132 -11.15 5.28 -15.71
C LEU A 132 -10.55 5.38 -17.11
N TYR A 133 -11.12 4.69 -18.11
CA TYR A 133 -10.69 4.85 -19.49
C TYR A 133 -11.06 6.24 -20.04
N GLU A 134 -12.28 6.72 -19.77
CA GLU A 134 -12.68 8.09 -20.14
C GLU A 134 -11.74 9.15 -19.53
N VAL A 135 -11.34 8.97 -18.26
CA VAL A 135 -10.36 9.85 -17.62
C VAL A 135 -8.98 9.71 -18.28
N ALA A 136 -8.53 8.50 -18.60
CA ALA A 136 -7.24 8.28 -19.26
C ALA A 136 -7.17 8.89 -20.67
N GLU A 137 -8.31 8.97 -21.37
CA GLU A 137 -8.42 9.63 -22.68
C GLU A 137 -8.40 11.16 -22.54
N ARG A 138 -9.13 11.70 -21.58
CA ARG A 138 -9.23 13.16 -21.32
C ARG A 138 -7.94 13.74 -20.74
N GLU A 139 -7.34 13.00 -19.81
CA GLU A 139 -6.15 13.39 -19.05
C GLU A 139 -5.01 12.40 -19.31
N PRO A 140 -4.42 12.41 -20.52
CA PRO A 140 -3.45 11.40 -20.93
C PRO A 140 -2.15 11.45 -20.14
N LEU A 141 -1.90 12.47 -19.30
CA LEU A 141 -0.72 12.53 -18.44
C LEU A 141 -0.98 12.02 -17.01
N TRP A 142 -2.23 11.73 -16.65
CA TRP A 142 -2.55 11.28 -15.29
C TRP A 142 -2.20 9.81 -15.07
N THR A 143 -1.57 9.54 -13.93
CA THR A 143 -1.12 8.21 -13.50
C THR A 143 -2.26 7.41 -12.84
N SER A 144 -3.09 8.09 -12.05
CA SER A 144 -4.17 7.52 -11.25
C SER A 144 -5.22 6.69 -12.01
N PRO A 145 -5.72 7.06 -13.22
CA PRO A 145 -6.66 6.20 -13.94
C PRO A 145 -6.06 4.84 -14.30
N TRP A 146 -4.79 4.83 -14.75
CA TRP A 146 -4.08 3.59 -15.09
C TRP A 146 -3.78 2.74 -13.87
N TYR A 147 -3.48 3.36 -12.72
CA TYR A 147 -3.35 2.64 -11.45
C TYR A 147 -4.68 1.99 -11.03
N GLY A 148 -5.80 2.72 -11.12
CA GLY A 148 -7.13 2.16 -10.88
C GLY A 148 -7.45 0.97 -11.80
N LEU A 149 -7.11 1.08 -13.09
CA LEU A 149 -7.28 0.01 -14.08
C LEU A 149 -6.45 -1.26 -13.76
N GLN A 150 -5.31 -1.13 -13.08
CA GLN A 150 -4.56 -2.31 -12.61
C GLN A 150 -5.34 -3.05 -11.51
N ILE A 151 -5.98 -2.30 -10.60
CA ILE A 151 -6.76 -2.88 -9.50
C ILE A 151 -8.04 -3.54 -10.02
N THR A 152 -8.78 -2.88 -10.91
CA THR A 152 -9.94 -3.51 -11.60
C THR A 152 -9.49 -4.74 -12.39
N GLY A 153 -8.34 -4.65 -13.07
CA GLY A 153 -7.79 -5.73 -13.87
C GLY A 153 -7.55 -7.00 -13.07
N ARG A 154 -6.97 -6.90 -11.87
CA ARG A 154 -6.82 -8.06 -10.98
C ARG A 154 -8.17 -8.59 -10.51
N GLY A 155 -9.10 -7.70 -10.13
CA GLY A 155 -10.44 -8.10 -9.68
C GLY A 155 -11.25 -8.81 -10.77
N LEU A 156 -11.17 -8.34 -12.01
CA LEU A 156 -11.81 -8.89 -13.21
C LEU A 156 -10.99 -10.03 -13.86
N GLN A 157 -9.80 -10.31 -13.33
CA GLN A 157 -8.88 -11.34 -13.81
C GLN A 157 -8.53 -11.18 -15.30
N VAL A 158 -8.21 -9.96 -15.72
CA VAL A 158 -7.70 -9.72 -17.08
C VAL A 158 -6.40 -10.48 -17.30
N GLY A 159 -6.17 -10.94 -18.53
CA GLY A 159 -4.94 -11.70 -18.85
C GLY A 159 -3.65 -10.88 -18.69
N GLN A 160 -2.52 -11.58 -18.57
CA GLN A 160 -1.19 -11.02 -18.31
C GLN A 160 -0.82 -9.87 -19.26
N THR A 161 -1.16 -9.98 -20.56
CA THR A 161 -0.88 -8.94 -21.55
C THR A 161 -1.60 -7.62 -21.24
N THR A 162 -2.88 -7.68 -20.86
CA THR A 162 -3.66 -6.47 -20.54
C THR A 162 -3.16 -5.84 -19.24
N ALA A 163 -2.91 -6.67 -18.22
CA ALA A 163 -2.37 -6.18 -16.95
C ALA A 163 -1.00 -5.50 -17.13
N ARG A 164 -0.10 -6.12 -17.90
CA ARG A 164 1.22 -5.55 -18.24
C ARG A 164 1.09 -4.20 -18.95
N ARG A 165 0.21 -4.08 -19.96
CA ARG A 165 -0.01 -2.81 -20.68
C ARG A 165 -0.52 -1.69 -19.78
N ARG A 166 -1.42 -2.02 -18.84
CA ARG A 166 -1.93 -1.06 -17.84
C ARG A 166 -0.82 -0.61 -16.89
N PHE A 167 0.01 -1.54 -16.40
CA PHE A 167 1.20 -1.23 -15.61
C PHE A 167 2.17 -0.33 -16.37
N GLU A 168 2.54 -0.69 -17.62
CA GLU A 168 3.43 0.09 -18.47
C GLU A 168 2.90 1.50 -18.73
N ALA A 169 1.57 1.67 -18.86
CA ALA A 169 0.96 2.97 -18.98
C ALA A 169 1.19 3.83 -17.72
N THR A 170 1.06 3.26 -16.53
CA THR A 170 1.34 3.96 -15.28
C THR A 170 2.81 4.35 -15.18
N VAL A 171 3.75 3.42 -15.40
CA VAL A 171 5.18 3.69 -15.21
C VAL A 171 5.83 4.54 -16.31
N ARG A 172 5.18 4.68 -17.47
CA ARG A 172 5.59 5.70 -18.46
C ARG A 172 5.38 7.14 -17.96
N ARG A 173 4.47 7.34 -17.00
CA ARG A 173 4.13 8.65 -16.43
C ARG A 173 4.83 8.87 -15.10
N ASP A 174 4.84 7.85 -14.25
CA ASP A 174 5.56 7.82 -12.98
C ASP A 174 6.35 6.51 -12.85
N PRO A 175 7.64 6.51 -13.25
CA PRO A 175 8.49 5.32 -13.22
C PRO A 175 8.72 4.70 -11.85
N VAL A 176 8.42 5.42 -10.75
CA VAL A 176 8.67 4.96 -9.38
C VAL A 176 7.38 4.82 -8.56
N HIS A 177 6.23 4.79 -9.23
CA HIS A 177 4.92 4.68 -8.59
C HIS A 177 4.78 3.35 -7.82
N LEU A 178 4.95 3.40 -6.49
CA LEU A 178 5.00 2.20 -5.64
C LEU A 178 3.76 1.30 -5.80
N GLY A 179 2.56 1.88 -5.77
CA GLY A 179 1.31 1.12 -5.89
C GLY A 179 1.25 0.28 -7.17
N ALA A 180 1.51 0.88 -8.33
CA ALA A 180 1.56 0.21 -9.63
C ALA A 180 2.53 -0.98 -9.66
N HIS A 181 3.75 -0.80 -9.13
CA HIS A 181 4.70 -1.90 -9.05
C HIS A 181 4.20 -3.03 -8.13
N GLN A 182 3.55 -2.70 -7.01
CA GLN A 182 2.95 -3.72 -6.14
C GLN A 182 1.81 -4.49 -6.84
N GLN A 183 0.96 -3.80 -7.62
CA GLN A 183 -0.10 -4.44 -8.39
C GLN A 183 0.47 -5.40 -9.45
N GLN A 184 1.49 -4.96 -10.18
CA GLN A 184 2.15 -5.78 -11.19
C GLN A 184 2.92 -6.95 -10.57
N LEU A 185 3.55 -6.77 -9.40
CA LEU A 185 4.20 -7.85 -8.66
C LEU A 185 3.19 -8.96 -8.31
N GLN A 186 2.02 -8.58 -7.79
CA GLN A 186 0.94 -9.54 -7.51
C GLN A 186 0.48 -10.26 -8.78
N GLN A 187 0.37 -9.55 -9.91
CA GLN A 187 -0.07 -10.13 -11.19
C GLN A 187 0.90 -11.22 -11.71
N VAL A 188 2.19 -11.13 -11.40
CA VAL A 188 3.19 -12.12 -11.81
C VAL A 188 3.46 -13.19 -10.73
N CYS A 189 2.75 -13.16 -9.61
CA CYS A 189 2.75 -14.28 -8.67
C CYS A 189 2.11 -15.52 -9.32
N ASP A 190 2.55 -16.71 -8.88
CA ASP A 190 2.04 -18.01 -9.35
C ASP A 190 0.51 -18.14 -9.25
N LYS A 191 -0.07 -17.64 -8.14
CA LYS A 191 -1.53 -17.62 -7.89
C LYS A 191 -2.35 -16.81 -8.92
N TRP A 192 -1.70 -16.02 -9.78
CA TRP A 192 -2.31 -15.23 -10.85
C TRP A 192 -1.78 -15.60 -12.24
N GLY A 193 -1.17 -16.78 -12.39
CA GLY A 193 -0.68 -17.30 -13.67
C GLY A 193 0.72 -16.81 -14.07
N GLY A 194 1.49 -16.27 -13.13
CA GLY A 194 2.94 -16.09 -13.27
C GLY A 194 3.73 -17.24 -12.64
N SER A 195 4.90 -16.93 -12.09
CA SER A 195 5.78 -17.92 -11.45
C SER A 195 6.66 -17.27 -10.39
N GLN A 196 7.25 -18.08 -9.51
CA GLN A 196 8.21 -17.58 -8.50
C GLN A 196 9.41 -16.89 -9.16
N GLU A 197 9.93 -17.46 -10.24
CA GLU A 197 11.06 -16.90 -10.99
C GLU A 197 10.71 -15.52 -11.58
N GLU A 198 9.57 -15.41 -12.25
CA GLU A 198 9.11 -14.14 -12.82
C GLU A 198 8.84 -13.07 -11.75
N MET A 199 8.26 -13.46 -10.62
CA MET A 199 8.01 -12.55 -9.50
C MET A 199 9.30 -12.00 -8.90
N HIS A 200 10.28 -12.87 -8.58
CA HIS A 200 11.58 -12.46 -8.04
C HIS A 200 12.37 -11.63 -9.05
N ALA A 201 12.34 -12.01 -10.34
CA ALA A 201 12.98 -11.24 -11.41
C ALA A 201 12.37 -9.85 -11.56
N PHE A 202 11.04 -9.73 -11.56
CA PHE A 202 10.34 -8.45 -11.64
C PHE A 202 10.63 -7.55 -10.43
N ALA A 203 10.65 -8.13 -9.21
CA ALA A 203 10.97 -7.40 -7.99
C ALA A 203 12.39 -6.82 -8.02
N ARG A 204 13.40 -7.64 -8.36
CA ARG A 204 14.79 -7.18 -8.50
C ARG A 204 14.93 -6.13 -9.60
N ALA A 205 14.36 -6.37 -10.79
CA ALA A 205 14.45 -5.43 -11.90
C ALA A 205 13.81 -4.07 -11.56
N SER A 206 12.66 -4.08 -10.87
CA SER A 206 11.99 -2.85 -10.44
C SER A 206 12.78 -2.10 -9.37
N ALA A 207 13.31 -2.81 -8.37
CA ALA A 207 14.07 -2.20 -7.27
C ALA A 207 15.39 -1.59 -7.75
N PHE A 208 16.21 -2.38 -8.46
CA PHE A 208 17.57 -2.00 -8.83
C PHE A 208 17.67 -1.29 -10.19
N GLY A 209 16.60 -1.31 -11.00
CA GLY A 209 16.50 -0.48 -12.20
C GLY A 209 16.09 0.97 -11.91
N ALA A 210 15.52 1.23 -10.73
CA ALA A 210 15.18 2.58 -10.27
C ALA A 210 16.33 3.23 -9.48
N PRO A 211 16.36 4.57 -9.38
CA PRO A 211 17.29 5.27 -8.50
C PRO A 211 17.25 4.74 -7.05
N ALA A 212 18.41 4.75 -6.39
CA ALA A 212 18.50 4.39 -4.97
C ALA A 212 17.70 5.38 -4.10
N GLY A 213 17.22 4.94 -2.95
CA GLY A 213 16.35 5.72 -2.06
C GLY A 213 14.88 5.74 -2.49
N THR A 214 14.53 5.09 -3.60
CA THR A 214 13.13 4.86 -3.93
C THR A 214 12.50 3.81 -3.01
N LYS A 215 11.16 3.78 -2.96
CA LYS A 215 10.39 2.81 -2.17
C LYS A 215 10.33 1.43 -2.84
N LEU A 216 10.81 1.30 -4.09
CA LEU A 216 10.69 0.07 -4.88
C LEU A 216 11.53 -1.09 -4.35
N GLY A 217 12.56 -0.84 -3.51
CA GLY A 217 13.26 -1.92 -2.81
C GLY A 217 12.33 -2.79 -1.95
N GLN A 218 11.20 -2.25 -1.49
CA GLN A 218 10.16 -3.02 -0.81
C GLN A 218 9.68 -4.23 -1.61
N LEU A 219 9.65 -4.15 -2.95
CA LEU A 219 9.16 -5.23 -3.81
C LEU A 219 9.96 -6.53 -3.62
N VAL A 220 11.26 -6.43 -3.35
CA VAL A 220 12.11 -7.60 -3.05
C VAL A 220 11.65 -8.27 -1.76
N ALA A 221 11.37 -7.48 -0.72
CA ALA A 221 10.81 -8.01 0.52
C ALA A 221 9.43 -8.64 0.30
N ILE A 222 8.54 -8.00 -0.48
CA ILE A 222 7.22 -8.56 -0.81
C ILE A 222 7.35 -9.89 -1.57
N ALA A 223 8.26 -9.99 -2.54
CA ALA A 223 8.49 -11.22 -3.30
C ALA A 223 8.95 -12.38 -2.39
N HIS A 224 9.84 -12.12 -1.42
CA HIS A 224 10.21 -13.12 -0.43
C HIS A 224 9.05 -13.51 0.49
N LEU A 225 8.22 -12.56 0.92
CA LEU A 225 7.03 -12.83 1.73
C LEU A 225 5.97 -13.65 0.97
N GLU A 226 5.74 -13.35 -0.32
CA GLU A 226 4.81 -14.12 -1.17
C GLU A 226 5.33 -15.54 -1.44
N HIS A 227 6.64 -15.72 -1.65
CA HIS A 227 7.22 -17.05 -1.74
C HIS A 227 7.07 -17.79 -0.41
N TRP A 228 7.37 -17.15 0.72
CA TRP A 228 7.16 -17.72 2.06
C TRP A 228 5.70 -18.19 2.24
N LEU A 229 4.71 -17.39 1.85
CA LEU A 229 3.28 -17.74 1.92
C LEU A 229 2.87 -18.91 1.02
N SER A 230 3.62 -19.17 -0.05
CA SER A 230 3.34 -20.28 -0.97
C SER A 230 3.89 -21.63 -0.50
N LEU A 231 4.68 -21.64 0.57
CA LEU A 231 5.33 -22.84 1.10
C LEU A 231 4.56 -23.38 2.31
N ASP A 232 4.65 -24.70 2.50
CA ASP A 232 4.15 -25.35 3.71
C ASP A 232 4.95 -24.94 4.96
N SER A 233 4.37 -25.14 6.13
CA SER A 233 5.03 -24.91 7.42
C SER A 233 6.26 -25.81 7.59
N GLY A 234 7.41 -25.21 7.92
CA GLY A 234 8.72 -25.84 8.00
C GLY A 234 9.63 -25.43 6.84
N PRO A 235 9.31 -25.82 5.59
CA PRO A 235 9.99 -25.32 4.39
C PRO A 235 9.99 -23.79 4.29
N ASP A 236 8.90 -23.13 4.67
CA ASP A 236 8.72 -21.68 4.68
C ASP A 236 9.80 -20.94 5.53
N SER A 237 9.99 -21.40 6.77
CA SER A 237 11.01 -20.90 7.71
C SER A 237 12.42 -21.25 7.24
N THR A 238 12.60 -22.47 6.70
CA THR A 238 13.88 -22.89 6.11
C THR A 238 14.27 -21.98 4.96
N TYR A 239 13.33 -21.63 4.08
CA TYR A 239 13.54 -20.72 2.96
C TYR A 239 13.91 -19.32 3.44
N MET A 240 13.13 -18.71 4.35
CA MET A 240 13.41 -17.35 4.83
C MET A 240 14.78 -17.23 5.51
N ARG A 241 15.26 -18.29 6.17
CA ARG A 241 16.56 -18.33 6.86
C ARG A 241 17.75 -18.61 5.95
N ARG A 242 17.54 -18.78 4.64
CA ARG A 242 18.63 -19.01 3.70
C ARG A 242 19.54 -17.77 3.60
N PRO A 243 20.89 -17.93 3.60
CA PRO A 243 21.81 -16.81 3.51
C PRO A 243 21.55 -15.89 2.31
N GLU A 244 21.16 -16.45 1.17
CA GLU A 244 20.83 -15.70 -0.04
C GLU A 244 19.57 -14.83 0.10
N VAL A 245 18.57 -15.26 0.89
CA VAL A 245 17.35 -14.48 1.15
C VAL A 245 17.69 -13.30 2.05
N THR A 246 18.45 -13.53 3.13
CA THR A 246 18.93 -12.46 4.01
C THR A 246 19.79 -11.45 3.24
N ALA A 247 20.72 -11.91 2.41
CA ALA A 247 21.55 -11.03 1.58
C ALA A 247 20.72 -10.19 0.60
N SER A 248 19.72 -10.80 -0.05
CA SER A 248 18.78 -10.10 -0.95
C SER A 248 17.97 -9.02 -0.22
N LEU A 249 17.48 -9.31 0.98
CA LEU A 249 16.76 -8.33 1.82
C LEU A 249 17.66 -7.17 2.27
N GLN A 250 18.91 -7.46 2.64
CA GLN A 250 19.90 -6.45 3.03
C GLN A 250 20.25 -5.53 1.84
N GLU A 251 20.54 -6.11 0.67
CA GLU A 251 20.81 -5.37 -0.57
C GLU A 251 19.65 -4.43 -0.92
N ALA A 252 18.41 -4.92 -0.83
CA ALA A 252 17.22 -4.12 -1.11
C ALA A 252 16.95 -3.03 -0.05
N ALA A 253 17.26 -3.29 1.22
CA ALA A 253 17.15 -2.30 2.29
C ALA A 253 18.15 -1.15 2.10
N ASP A 254 19.39 -1.48 1.74
CA ASP A 254 20.49 -0.52 1.48
C ASP A 254 20.18 0.37 0.27
N HIS A 255 19.60 -0.22 -0.80
CA HIS A 255 19.15 0.54 -1.98
C HIS A 255 17.84 1.33 -1.75
N SER A 256 17.15 1.12 -0.62
CA SER A 256 15.85 1.73 -0.33
C SER A 256 15.87 2.55 0.96
N PHE A 257 15.27 2.08 2.05
CA PHE A 257 15.01 2.91 3.23
C PHE A 257 16.26 3.34 4.01
N ARG A 258 17.40 2.68 3.79
CA ARG A 258 18.69 3.08 4.38
C ARG A 258 19.48 4.04 3.50
N HIS A 259 19.10 4.17 2.24
CA HIS A 259 19.78 5.11 1.35
C HIS A 259 19.54 6.56 1.82
N PRO A 260 20.54 7.45 1.77
CA PRO A 260 20.40 8.84 2.21
C PRO A 260 19.25 9.62 1.55
N ASP A 261 18.93 9.29 0.30
CA ASP A 261 17.90 9.96 -0.48
C ASP A 261 16.47 9.45 -0.21
N PHE A 262 16.30 8.52 0.74
CA PHE A 262 14.97 7.97 1.04
C PHE A 262 14.05 9.01 1.72
N VAL A 263 12.97 9.37 1.02
CA VAL A 263 11.98 10.35 1.49
C VAL A 263 10.86 9.67 2.29
N ARG A 264 10.63 10.15 3.53
CA ARG A 264 9.55 9.72 4.43
C ARG A 264 8.19 10.39 4.15
N GLY A 265 7.78 10.38 2.88
CA GLY A 265 6.45 10.79 2.43
C GLY A 265 5.68 9.61 1.83
N GLY A 266 4.34 9.64 1.87
CA GLY A 266 3.47 8.58 1.35
C GLY A 266 3.70 7.22 2.01
N GLY A 267 3.76 6.14 1.22
CA GLY A 267 3.87 4.75 1.69
C GLY A 267 5.16 4.34 2.42
N TRP A 268 5.98 5.28 2.92
CA TRP A 268 7.26 4.99 3.60
C TRP A 268 7.09 4.08 4.83
N ASN A 269 6.00 4.26 5.59
CA ASN A 269 5.76 3.46 6.79
C ASN A 269 5.46 2.00 6.44
N GLN A 270 4.71 1.78 5.34
CA GLN A 270 4.46 0.46 4.80
C GLN A 270 5.77 -0.23 4.38
N VAL A 271 6.69 0.50 3.73
CA VAL A 271 8.03 -0.03 3.35
C VAL A 271 8.74 -0.62 4.57
N LEU A 272 8.85 0.15 5.65
CA LEU A 272 9.52 -0.31 6.87
C LEU A 272 8.78 -1.44 7.57
N ASN A 273 7.44 -1.43 7.59
CA ASN A 273 6.66 -2.54 8.15
C ASN A 273 6.88 -3.83 7.34
N THR A 274 7.00 -3.75 6.01
CA THR A 274 7.35 -4.88 5.15
C THR A 274 8.74 -5.43 5.41
N PHE A 275 9.76 -4.57 5.47
CA PHE A 275 11.11 -5.00 5.81
C PHE A 275 11.19 -5.55 7.24
N ALA A 276 10.51 -4.94 8.22
CA ALA A 276 10.48 -5.43 9.59
C ALA A 276 9.95 -6.87 9.66
N MET A 277 8.85 -7.17 8.97
CA MET A 277 8.31 -8.53 8.91
C MET A 277 9.29 -9.48 8.21
N ALA A 278 9.81 -9.11 7.04
CA ALA A 278 10.72 -9.95 6.27
C ALA A 278 12.01 -10.29 7.03
N PHE A 279 12.66 -9.31 7.65
CA PHE A 279 13.86 -9.53 8.47
C PHE A 279 13.56 -10.37 9.72
N SER A 280 12.40 -10.16 10.36
CA SER A 280 11.99 -10.98 11.51
C SER A 280 11.86 -12.45 11.14
N LEU A 281 11.21 -12.74 10.00
CA LEU A 281 11.08 -14.11 9.47
C LEU A 281 12.41 -14.71 9.01
N ALA A 282 13.28 -13.89 8.41
CA ALA A 282 14.64 -14.31 8.03
C ALA A 282 15.54 -14.60 9.25
N GLY A 283 15.16 -14.12 10.44
CA GLY A 283 15.96 -14.25 11.66
C GLY A 283 17.05 -13.20 11.78
N ASP A 284 17.06 -12.19 10.92
CA ASP A 284 17.97 -11.04 11.01
C ASP A 284 17.44 -10.04 12.04
N ARG A 285 17.77 -10.31 13.30
CA ARG A 285 17.22 -9.55 14.43
C ARG A 285 17.71 -8.10 14.44
N ASP A 286 18.91 -7.84 13.96
CA ASP A 286 19.50 -6.50 14.01
C ASP A 286 18.81 -5.58 13.00
N ALA A 287 18.63 -6.05 11.76
CA ALA A 287 17.88 -5.32 10.74
C ALA A 287 16.39 -5.18 11.08
N ALA A 288 15.78 -6.19 11.68
CA ALA A 288 14.39 -6.09 12.15
C ALA A 288 14.24 -5.04 13.27
N ARG A 289 15.15 -5.01 14.25
CA ARG A 289 15.15 -3.99 15.33
C ARG A 289 15.33 -2.58 14.80
N GLU A 290 16.17 -2.39 13.79
CA GLU A 290 16.31 -1.11 13.10
C GLU A 290 14.96 -0.63 12.57
N CYS A 291 14.24 -1.48 11.82
CA CYS A 291 12.93 -1.15 11.25
C CYS A 291 11.93 -0.80 12.36
N PHE A 292 11.81 -1.64 13.40
CA PHE A 292 10.88 -1.41 14.52
C PHE A 292 11.17 -0.13 15.32
N ARG A 293 12.44 0.29 15.40
CA ARG A 293 12.83 1.55 16.02
C ARG A 293 12.38 2.74 15.18
N ILE A 294 12.47 2.65 13.85
CA ILE A 294 12.10 3.74 12.95
C ILE A 294 10.58 3.88 12.85
N THR A 295 9.83 2.78 12.74
CA THR A 295 8.37 2.82 12.70
C THR A 295 7.77 3.31 14.02
N ASP A 296 8.46 3.07 15.14
CA ASP A 296 8.11 3.54 16.48
C ASP A 296 6.67 3.15 16.90
N GLY A 297 6.29 1.91 16.59
CA GLY A 297 4.95 1.39 16.89
C GLY A 297 3.84 1.83 15.93
N ARG A 298 4.17 2.56 14.86
CA ARG A 298 3.27 2.80 13.74
C ARG A 298 3.14 1.53 12.91
N VAL A 299 1.99 0.88 12.99
CA VAL A 299 1.70 -0.38 12.30
C VAL A 299 0.85 -0.10 11.08
N THR A 300 1.11 -0.77 9.97
CA THR A 300 0.23 -0.79 8.79
C THR A 300 -0.51 -2.12 8.72
N GLU A 301 -1.66 -2.21 8.04
CA GLU A 301 -2.36 -3.51 7.91
C GLU A 301 -1.51 -4.51 7.11
N PHE A 302 -1.08 -4.11 5.91
CA PHE A 302 -0.07 -4.84 5.15
C PHE A 302 1.34 -4.54 5.69
N PRO A 303 2.22 -5.54 5.88
CA PRO A 303 2.04 -6.96 5.54
C PRO A 303 1.48 -7.81 6.70
N TRP A 304 1.26 -7.21 7.88
CA TRP A 304 1.05 -7.96 9.12
C TRP A 304 -0.21 -8.82 9.12
N TYR A 305 -1.20 -8.51 8.28
CA TYR A 305 -2.35 -9.38 8.06
C TYR A 305 -1.96 -10.79 7.58
N TYR A 306 -0.78 -10.97 6.97
CA TYR A 306 -0.27 -12.29 6.58
C TYR A 306 -0.01 -13.20 7.79
N LEU A 307 0.39 -12.64 8.94
CA LEU A 307 0.59 -13.39 10.18
C LEU A 307 -0.70 -13.44 11.00
N ASN A 308 -1.42 -12.32 11.09
CA ASN A 308 -2.69 -12.26 11.80
C ASN A 308 -3.63 -11.26 11.12
N GLY A 309 -4.52 -11.76 10.28
CA GLY A 309 -5.50 -10.94 9.56
C GLY A 309 -6.52 -10.25 10.46
N SER A 310 -6.76 -10.76 11.66
CA SER A 310 -7.73 -10.18 12.60
C SER A 310 -7.13 -9.11 13.53
N ASP A 311 -5.82 -9.20 13.81
CA ASP A 311 -5.09 -8.21 14.60
C ASP A 311 -3.65 -8.04 14.08
N PRO A 312 -3.47 -7.24 13.02
CA PRO A 312 -2.15 -6.89 12.48
C PRO A 312 -1.21 -6.27 13.54
N ALA A 313 -1.74 -5.52 14.51
CA ALA A 313 -0.95 -4.92 15.59
C ALA A 313 -0.45 -5.97 16.60
N ALA A 314 -1.21 -7.03 16.86
CA ALA A 314 -0.71 -8.17 17.64
C ALA A 314 0.46 -8.85 16.95
N ALA A 315 0.36 -9.16 15.65
CA ALA A 315 1.46 -9.76 14.88
C ALA A 315 2.73 -8.88 14.93
N TYR A 316 2.58 -7.57 14.73
CA TYR A 316 3.69 -6.62 14.87
C TYR A 316 4.33 -6.69 16.27
N ARG A 317 3.52 -6.67 17.34
CA ARG A 317 4.01 -6.69 18.72
C ARG A 317 4.74 -7.98 19.06
N GLU A 318 4.24 -9.11 18.57
CA GLU A 318 4.84 -10.42 18.77
C GLU A 318 6.24 -10.46 18.13
N GLN A 319 6.34 -10.11 16.85
CA GLN A 319 7.61 -10.09 16.13
C GLN A 319 8.60 -9.11 16.77
N ARG A 320 8.18 -7.87 17.07
CA ARG A 320 9.01 -6.88 17.78
C ARG A 320 9.52 -7.38 19.13
N SER A 321 8.73 -8.16 19.85
CA SER A 321 9.12 -8.73 21.15
C SER A 321 10.12 -9.87 20.99
N SER A 322 9.95 -10.73 19.98
CA SER A 322 10.85 -11.86 19.69
C SER A 322 12.23 -11.44 19.18
N THR A 323 12.35 -10.27 18.53
CA THR A 323 13.61 -9.74 18.00
C THR A 323 14.56 -9.17 19.08
N GLY A 324 14.11 -9.11 20.34
CA GLY A 324 14.90 -8.56 21.45
C GLY A 324 14.85 -7.03 21.51
N ARG A 325 15.38 -6.46 22.61
CA ARG A 325 15.47 -5.00 22.80
C ARG A 325 16.46 -4.36 21.86
#